data_AF-A0A1B7NMH4-F1
#
_entry.id   AF-A0A1B7NMH4-F1
#
_cell.length_a   1.000
_cell.length_b   1.000
_cell.length_c   1.000
_cell.angle_alpha   90.00
_cell.angle_beta   90.00
_cell.angle_gamma   90.00
#
_symmetry.space_group_name_H-M   'P 1'
#
loop_
_entity.id
_entity.type
_entity.pdbx_description
1 polymer ?
#
loop_
_entity_poly.entity_id
_entity_poly.type
_entity_poly.pdbx_seq_one_letter_code
_entity_poly.pdbx_strand_id
1 'polypeptide(L)'
;MAQERKGKRASECDGPPALWTRRQTSMQVHETSAVVPSSTHSRSRSDSPIPPSEEPSLLSEEHLNIPTQERKELLAELADALETDKVGTAFWACLQVCDLDQLRELIRQAKAAPKFVSLLARECHALPRLWKQLVTRSNSSTATSPKEKSVNSRASGPTNQVRERDNSRCVFTKSSIFEVAHIYPHCLIRPTTPPNERTEAIQSFWKALEFFWKPEQIQQWRQEIFRSPNSPNDASDACFNLICMQPNIHMAWTKGLFALRPSEYNEDKSKLDVEWYWQPKQSHGPYDLVDLRKSPPSSRDLDEVDDYNIVLEPTPNNFARLKSGHRFTLETPDAQRLPLPSKALLELQWHLNRIVSMAAAGEGEDSDYDDYENERRPYTEKWVNQLQQPVISSEPDSSASNTPPTYYSPLPSYLPV
;
A
#
# COMPACT_ATOMS: atom_id res chain seq x y z
N MET A 1 -32.60 -8.56 -54.74
CA MET A 1 -33.50 -9.69 -54.37
C MET A 1 -33.84 -9.49 -52.90
N ALA A 2 -34.96 -8.85 -52.60
CA ALA A 2 -36.26 -9.47 -52.27
C ALA A 2 -36.22 -10.13 -50.87
N GLN A 3 -36.80 -9.47 -49.85
CA GLN A 3 -38.10 -9.78 -49.19
C GLN A 3 -37.97 -10.96 -48.19
N GLU A 4 -38.53 -11.02 -46.98
CA GLU A 4 -39.67 -10.42 -46.26
C GLU A 4 -39.49 -10.77 -44.74
N ARG A 5 -39.71 -9.88 -43.75
CA ARG A 5 -40.97 -9.46 -43.07
C ARG A 5 -41.67 -10.47 -42.13
N LYS A 6 -41.98 -9.93 -40.93
CA LYS A 6 -43.05 -10.24 -39.94
C LYS A 6 -42.71 -11.26 -38.83
N GLY A 7 -43.10 -11.04 -37.56
CA GLY A 7 -44.09 -10.09 -37.04
C GLY A 7 -44.04 -9.83 -35.53
N LYS A 8 -44.62 -8.67 -35.18
CA LYS A 8 -45.01 -8.21 -33.84
C LYS A 8 -46.17 -9.06 -33.30
N ARG A 9 -46.20 -9.28 -31.98
CA ARG A 9 -47.45 -9.34 -31.21
C ARG A 9 -47.27 -8.61 -29.88
N ALA A 10 -48.07 -7.56 -29.72
CA ALA A 10 -48.35 -6.89 -28.47
C ALA A 10 -49.42 -7.67 -27.70
N SER A 11 -49.36 -7.63 -26.37
CA SER A 11 -50.51 -7.87 -25.51
C SER A 11 -50.50 -6.82 -24.40
N GLU A 12 -51.32 -5.79 -24.59
CA GLU A 12 -51.81 -4.90 -23.55
C GLU A 12 -52.71 -5.69 -22.59
N CYS A 13 -52.54 -5.48 -21.29
CA CYS A 13 -53.56 -5.70 -20.26
C CYS A 13 -53.44 -4.56 -19.25
N ASP A 14 -54.20 -3.49 -19.49
CA ASP A 14 -54.46 -2.43 -18.51
C ASP A 14 -55.58 -2.87 -17.54
N GLY A 15 -55.39 -2.56 -16.26
CA GLY A 15 -56.38 -2.67 -15.18
C GLY A 15 -55.95 -1.85 -13.96
N PRO A 16 -56.86 -1.15 -13.26
CA PRO A 16 -56.61 0.18 -12.68
C PRO A 16 -56.03 0.17 -11.25
N PRO A 17 -55.49 1.31 -10.77
CA PRO A 17 -54.90 1.43 -9.44
C PRO A 17 -55.97 1.58 -8.35
N ALA A 18 -55.86 0.77 -7.30
CA ALA A 18 -56.70 0.84 -6.11
C ALA A 18 -56.32 2.04 -5.24
N LEU A 19 -57.31 2.90 -5.02
CA LEU A 19 -57.33 4.01 -4.06
C LEU A 19 -57.21 3.48 -2.63
N TRP A 20 -56.16 3.87 -1.91
CA TRP A 20 -56.13 3.80 -0.44
C TRP A 20 -56.12 5.21 0.13
N THR A 21 -57.30 5.64 0.57
CA THR A 21 -57.52 6.88 1.30
C THR A 21 -57.28 6.69 2.80
N ARG A 22 -56.59 7.69 3.37
CA ARG A 22 -56.82 8.32 4.69
C ARG A 22 -56.23 7.62 5.93
N ARG A 23 -55.26 8.30 6.55
CA ARG A 23 -55.47 9.09 7.78
C ARG A 23 -54.18 9.86 8.15
N GLN A 24 -54.17 11.15 7.85
CA GLN A 24 -53.39 12.14 8.60
C GLN A 24 -54.08 12.34 9.94
N THR A 25 -53.37 12.09 11.04
CA THR A 25 -53.78 12.52 12.37
C THR A 25 -52.93 13.73 12.73
N SER A 26 -53.59 14.89 12.75
CA SER A 26 -53.09 16.12 13.33
C SER A 26 -53.00 15.96 14.84
N MET A 27 -51.84 16.24 15.45
CA MET A 27 -51.77 16.65 16.85
C MET A 27 -50.98 17.95 16.89
N GLN A 28 -51.67 18.98 17.35
CA GLN A 28 -51.18 20.33 17.55
C GLN A 28 -51.35 20.65 19.04
N VAL A 29 -50.42 21.47 19.55
CA VAL A 29 -50.48 22.27 20.78
C VAL A 29 -50.16 21.54 22.10
N HIS A 30 -49.02 21.87 22.71
CA HIS A 30 -49.02 22.80 23.85
C HIS A 30 -47.60 23.30 24.18
N GLU A 31 -47.44 24.58 23.87
CA GLU A 31 -46.43 25.51 24.38
C GLU A 31 -46.89 25.93 25.79
N THR A 32 -46.03 25.79 26.80
CA THR A 32 -46.21 26.44 28.10
C THR A 32 -44.90 27.11 28.52
N SER A 33 -44.92 28.43 28.35
CA SER A 33 -44.02 29.40 28.95
C SER A 33 -44.27 29.49 30.46
N ALA A 34 -43.19 29.49 31.25
CA ALA A 34 -43.22 29.97 32.64
C ALA A 34 -41.91 30.70 32.93
N VAL A 35 -42.04 31.98 33.28
CA VAL A 35 -40.97 32.94 33.55
C VAL A 35 -41.04 33.33 35.03
N VAL A 36 -39.87 33.66 35.62
CA VAL A 36 -39.59 34.53 36.80
C VAL A 36 -39.59 33.83 38.18
N PRO A 37 -38.71 34.17 39.18
CA PRO A 37 -37.71 35.26 39.25
C PRO A 37 -36.24 34.89 39.55
N SER A 38 -35.43 35.89 39.25
CA SER A 38 -34.07 36.17 39.71
C SER A 38 -33.86 36.15 41.23
N SER A 39 -32.75 35.55 41.67
CA SER A 39 -32.05 35.97 42.89
C SER A 39 -30.55 36.09 42.60
N THR A 40 -30.06 37.30 42.85
CA THR A 40 -28.67 37.74 42.72
C THR A 40 -27.83 37.22 43.87
N HIS A 41 -26.75 36.49 43.58
CA HIS A 41 -25.57 36.49 44.43
C HIS A 41 -24.30 36.63 43.58
N SER A 42 -23.72 37.83 43.70
CA SER A 42 -22.38 38.18 43.26
C SER A 42 -21.33 37.28 43.93
N ARG A 43 -20.45 36.66 43.14
CA ARG A 43 -19.06 36.40 43.54
C ARG A 43 -18.15 36.36 42.31
N SER A 44 -17.03 37.03 42.49
CA SER A 44 -16.01 37.43 41.54
C SER A 44 -14.97 36.33 41.24
N ARG A 45 -14.23 36.53 40.13
CA ARG A 45 -13.06 35.78 39.62
C ARG A 45 -13.41 34.40 39.03
N SER A 46 -12.97 34.03 37.82
CA SER A 46 -11.70 34.31 37.14
C SER A 46 -11.91 34.04 35.64
N ASP A 47 -11.37 34.87 34.74
CA ASP A 47 -11.28 34.53 33.32
C ASP A 47 -10.33 33.33 33.16
N SER A 48 -10.90 32.15 33.01
CA SER A 48 -10.20 30.98 32.49
C SER A 48 -10.24 31.05 30.96
N PRO A 49 -9.10 30.98 30.26
CA PRO A 49 -9.09 30.91 28.81
C PRO A 49 -9.87 29.66 28.40
N ILE A 50 -10.82 29.86 27.50
CA ILE A 50 -11.45 28.78 26.73
C ILE A 50 -10.30 27.98 26.10
N PRO A 51 -10.20 26.66 26.35
CA PRO A 51 -9.17 25.86 25.71
C PRO A 51 -9.37 25.99 24.19
N PRO A 52 -8.29 26.17 23.39
CA PRO A 52 -8.45 26.22 21.95
C PRO A 52 -9.14 24.92 21.53
N SER A 53 -10.32 25.08 20.94
CA SER A 53 -11.00 24.05 20.17
C SER A 53 -9.95 23.38 19.30
N GLU A 54 -9.79 22.06 19.48
CA GLU A 54 -8.84 21.24 18.72
C GLU A 54 -8.85 21.67 17.26
N GLU A 55 -7.70 22.16 16.78
CA GLU A 55 -7.53 22.47 15.38
C GLU A 55 -7.94 21.25 14.56
N PRO A 56 -8.69 21.43 13.45
CA PRO A 56 -8.97 20.34 12.54
C PRO A 56 -7.63 19.75 12.13
N SER A 57 -7.35 18.54 12.60
CA SER A 57 -6.07 17.84 12.44
C SER A 57 -5.56 18.08 11.02
N LEU A 58 -4.51 18.89 10.88
CA LEU A 58 -3.94 19.26 9.59
C LEU A 58 -3.55 17.95 8.89
N LEU A 59 -4.37 17.52 7.94
CA LEU A 59 -4.01 16.42 7.06
C LEU A 59 -2.69 16.84 6.41
N SER A 60 -1.62 16.10 6.71
CA SER A 60 -0.35 16.32 6.02
C SER A 60 -0.61 16.26 4.53
N GLU A 61 -0.22 17.31 3.79
CA GLU A 61 -0.46 17.37 2.34
C GLU A 61 0.21 16.20 1.61
N GLU A 62 1.24 15.61 2.21
CA GLU A 62 1.89 14.36 1.77
C GLU A 62 0.91 13.18 1.70
N HIS A 63 -0.12 13.12 2.55
CA HIS A 63 -1.16 12.08 2.47
C HIS A 63 -1.99 12.21 1.20
N LEU A 64 -2.08 13.41 0.64
CA LEU A 64 -2.80 13.72 -0.59
C LEU A 64 -1.90 13.67 -1.83
N ASN A 65 -0.73 13.02 -1.74
CA ASN A 65 0.30 12.99 -2.78
C ASN A 65 0.81 14.38 -3.17
N ILE A 66 0.77 15.36 -2.26
CA ILE A 66 1.34 16.68 -2.50
C ILE A 66 2.68 16.74 -1.75
N PRO A 67 3.82 16.72 -2.46
CA PRO A 67 5.12 16.73 -1.80
C PRO A 67 5.37 18.06 -1.11
N THR A 68 5.92 18.01 0.10
CA THR A 68 6.37 19.20 0.83
C THR A 68 7.46 19.93 0.08
N GLN A 69 7.68 21.19 0.44
CA GLN A 69 8.78 21.98 -0.12
C GLN A 69 10.15 21.33 0.16
N GLU A 70 10.33 20.78 1.37
CA GLU A 70 11.52 20.03 1.77
C GLU A 70 11.76 18.81 0.87
N ARG A 71 10.72 18.00 0.59
CA ARG A 71 10.86 16.85 -0.31
C ARG A 71 11.27 17.30 -1.72
N LYS A 72 10.67 18.36 -2.25
CA LYS A 72 11.02 18.90 -3.58
C LYS A 72 12.48 19.33 -3.67
N GLU A 73 12.99 19.99 -2.63
CA GLU A 73 14.39 20.41 -2.54
C GLU A 73 15.34 19.21 -2.48
N LEU A 74 15.03 18.21 -1.64
CA LEU A 74 15.81 16.98 -1.55
C LEU A 74 15.81 16.19 -2.87
N LEU A 75 14.69 16.14 -3.58
CA LEU A 75 14.62 15.51 -4.91
C LEU A 75 15.49 16.27 -5.93
N ALA A 76 15.51 17.60 -5.91
CA ALA A 76 16.40 18.37 -6.76
C ALA A 76 17.87 18.07 -6.45
N GLU A 77 18.24 18.03 -5.17
CA GLU A 77 19.60 17.70 -4.73
C GLU A 77 20.01 16.26 -5.11
N LEU A 78 19.07 15.31 -5.05
CA LEU A 78 19.32 13.93 -5.49
C LEU A 78 19.55 13.85 -7.00
N ALA A 79 18.78 14.58 -7.80
CA ALA A 79 18.99 14.63 -9.25
C ALA A 79 20.38 15.17 -9.60
N ASP A 80 20.83 16.23 -8.91
CA ASP A 80 22.17 16.78 -9.07
C ASP A 80 23.25 15.76 -8.67
N ALA A 81 23.07 15.05 -7.55
CA ALA A 81 24.02 14.05 -7.06
C ALA A 81 24.12 12.81 -7.96
N LEU A 82 23.05 12.46 -8.68
CA LEU A 82 23.03 11.35 -9.63
C LEU A 82 23.45 11.74 -11.05
N GLU A 83 23.62 13.05 -11.32
CA GLU A 83 23.89 13.60 -12.65
C GLU A 83 22.82 13.17 -13.69
N THR A 84 21.58 12.92 -13.24
CA THR A 84 20.45 12.56 -14.11
C THR A 84 19.14 13.04 -13.50
N ASP A 85 18.27 13.59 -14.34
CA ASP A 85 16.88 13.87 -13.99
C ASP A 85 15.96 12.69 -14.30
N LYS A 86 16.40 11.69 -15.10
CA LYS A 86 15.57 10.56 -15.52
C LYS A 86 15.82 9.32 -14.69
N VAL A 87 14.77 8.80 -14.06
CA VAL A 87 14.80 7.55 -13.29
C VAL A 87 13.59 6.67 -13.58
N GLY A 88 13.71 5.38 -13.28
CA GLY A 88 12.59 4.44 -13.36
C GLY A 88 11.45 4.82 -12.40
N THR A 89 10.22 4.54 -12.83
CA THR A 89 8.99 4.98 -12.15
C THR A 89 8.84 4.38 -10.76
N ALA A 90 9.29 3.15 -10.55
CA ALA A 90 9.27 2.51 -9.22
C ALA A 90 10.22 3.20 -8.24
N PHE A 91 11.42 3.58 -8.67
CA PHE A 91 12.35 4.34 -7.83
C PHE A 91 11.78 5.73 -7.52
N TRP A 92 11.31 6.44 -8.55
CA TRP A 92 10.63 7.73 -8.37
C TRP A 92 9.47 7.63 -7.36
N ALA A 93 8.62 6.62 -7.48
CA ALA A 93 7.49 6.40 -6.58
C ALA A 93 7.94 6.16 -5.13
N CYS A 94 8.99 5.37 -4.89
CA CYS A 94 9.56 5.19 -3.56
C CYS A 94 10.01 6.53 -2.95
N LEU A 95 10.67 7.38 -3.74
CA LEU A 95 11.14 8.69 -3.29
C LEU A 95 9.99 9.67 -2.94
N GLN A 96 8.80 9.48 -3.51
CA GLN A 96 7.62 10.30 -3.18
C GLN A 96 7.01 9.95 -1.81
N VAL A 97 7.25 8.73 -1.30
CA VAL A 97 6.60 8.24 -0.07
C VAL A 97 7.57 7.85 1.04
N CYS A 98 8.88 7.90 0.79
CA CYS A 98 9.91 7.56 1.75
C CYS A 98 10.02 8.58 2.90
N ASP A 99 10.63 8.14 3.99
CA ASP A 99 11.02 8.99 5.11
C ASP A 99 12.08 10.02 4.65
N LEU A 100 11.93 11.27 5.11
CA LEU A 100 12.80 12.38 4.66
C LEU A 100 14.24 12.22 5.16
N ASP A 101 14.47 11.60 6.31
CA ASP A 101 15.82 11.33 6.81
C ASP A 101 16.50 10.24 5.98
N GLN A 102 15.74 9.23 5.55
CA GLN A 102 16.24 8.22 4.60
C GLN A 102 16.52 8.82 3.22
N LEU A 103 15.72 9.78 2.76
CA LEU A 103 16.00 10.52 1.52
C LEU A 103 17.33 11.31 1.61
N ARG A 104 17.58 11.96 2.75
CA ARG A 104 18.88 12.63 3.02
C ARG A 104 20.05 11.66 3.00
N GLU A 105 19.88 10.49 3.60
CA GLU A 105 20.91 9.44 3.60
C GLU A 105 21.16 8.90 2.18
N LEU A 106 20.12 8.71 1.37
CA LEU A 106 20.24 8.36 -0.04
C LEU A 106 21.02 9.41 -0.83
N ILE A 107 20.79 10.70 -0.59
CA ILE A 107 21.55 11.79 -1.21
C ILE A 107 23.03 11.73 -0.79
N ARG A 108 23.31 11.50 0.50
CA ARG A 108 24.68 11.33 1.01
C ARG A 108 25.39 10.18 0.29
N GLN A 109 24.70 9.06 0.11
CA GLN A 109 25.21 7.91 -0.63
C GLN A 109 25.38 8.18 -2.13
N ALA A 110 24.47 8.92 -2.76
CA ALA A 110 24.57 9.29 -4.17
C ALA A 110 25.81 10.16 -4.42
N LYS A 111 26.10 11.12 -3.55
CA LYS A 111 27.31 11.96 -3.64
C LYS A 111 28.61 11.17 -3.46
N ALA A 112 28.60 10.13 -2.62
CA ALA A 112 29.78 9.30 -2.35
C ALA A 112 29.98 8.20 -3.40
N ALA A 113 28.89 7.60 -3.88
CA ALA A 113 28.88 6.42 -4.74
C ALA A 113 27.64 6.43 -5.67
N PRO A 114 27.59 7.31 -6.69
CA PRO A 114 26.39 7.50 -7.52
C PRO A 114 25.97 6.24 -8.29
N LYS A 115 26.95 5.39 -8.65
CA LYS A 115 26.71 4.10 -9.32
C LYS A 115 25.95 3.11 -8.44
N PHE A 116 26.17 3.15 -7.12
CA PHE A 116 25.46 2.28 -6.18
C PHE A 116 23.97 2.64 -6.11
N VAL A 117 23.66 3.93 -5.99
CA VAL A 117 22.27 4.42 -5.97
C VAL A 117 21.58 4.21 -7.33
N SER A 118 22.32 4.34 -8.44
CA SER A 118 21.80 4.00 -9.78
C SER A 118 21.43 2.52 -9.90
N LEU A 119 22.21 1.62 -9.28
CA LEU A 119 21.88 0.20 -9.24
C LEU A 119 20.63 -0.05 -8.37
N LEU A 120 20.56 0.54 -7.17
CA LEU A 120 19.39 0.49 -6.30
C LEU A 120 18.12 0.94 -7.04
N ALA A 121 18.19 2.06 -7.76
CA ALA A 121 17.07 2.61 -8.53
C ALA A 121 16.52 1.60 -9.55
N ARG A 122 17.41 0.82 -10.18
CA ARG A 122 17.03 -0.23 -11.14
C ARG A 122 16.33 -1.42 -10.47
N GLU A 123 16.76 -1.79 -9.26
CA GLU A 123 16.18 -2.92 -8.53
C GLU A 123 14.80 -2.58 -7.92
N CYS A 124 14.47 -1.28 -7.79
CA CYS A 124 13.18 -0.83 -7.24
C CYS A 124 11.95 -1.32 -8.03
N HIS A 125 12.08 -1.67 -9.32
CA HIS A 125 10.97 -2.24 -10.10
C HIS A 125 10.43 -3.54 -9.50
N ALA A 126 11.23 -4.28 -8.72
CA ALA A 126 10.77 -5.49 -8.06
C ALA A 126 9.74 -5.21 -6.94
N LEU A 127 9.80 -4.05 -6.28
CA LEU A 127 8.95 -3.71 -5.14
C LEU A 127 7.44 -3.75 -5.48
N PRO A 128 6.93 -2.93 -6.42
CA PRO A 128 5.51 -2.97 -6.76
C PRO A 128 5.10 -4.30 -7.39
N ARG A 129 5.99 -4.97 -8.14
CA ARG A 129 5.72 -6.28 -8.74
C ARG A 129 5.49 -7.37 -7.71
N LEU A 130 6.37 -7.46 -6.70
CA LEU A 130 6.25 -8.43 -5.61
C LEU A 130 5.06 -8.11 -4.70
N TRP A 131 4.79 -6.81 -4.48
CA TRP A 131 3.68 -6.35 -3.63
C TRP A 131 2.31 -6.58 -4.25
N LYS A 132 2.12 -6.24 -5.54
CA LYS A 132 0.81 -6.19 -6.23
C LYS A 132 0.03 -7.49 -6.14
N GLN A 133 0.68 -8.63 -5.86
CA GLN A 133 0.08 -9.93 -6.09
C GLN A 133 -0.27 -10.01 -7.58
N LEU A 134 0.67 -10.42 -8.43
CA LEU A 134 0.21 -11.14 -9.62
C LEU A 134 -0.55 -12.33 -9.05
N VAL A 135 -1.88 -12.23 -9.03
CA VAL A 135 -2.77 -13.35 -8.84
C VAL A 135 -2.37 -14.27 -9.97
N THR A 136 -1.38 -15.11 -9.71
CA THR A 136 -1.28 -16.37 -10.42
C THR A 136 -2.67 -16.91 -10.25
N ARG A 137 -3.39 -17.06 -11.37
CA ARG A 137 -4.51 -17.97 -11.52
C ARG A 137 -3.99 -19.38 -11.24
N SER A 138 -3.44 -19.59 -10.06
CA SER A 138 -3.25 -20.88 -9.47
C SER A 138 -4.66 -21.35 -9.25
N ASN A 139 -5.02 -22.41 -9.97
CA ASN A 139 -6.30 -23.09 -9.98
C ASN A 139 -6.68 -23.62 -8.58
N SER A 140 -6.81 -22.73 -7.60
CA SER A 140 -7.52 -22.97 -6.35
C SER A 140 -9.00 -22.63 -6.54
N SER A 141 -9.57 -23.08 -7.66
CA SER A 141 -10.98 -23.44 -7.71
C SER A 141 -11.16 -24.67 -6.82
N THR A 142 -11.26 -24.48 -5.52
CA THR A 142 -11.97 -25.44 -4.67
C THR A 142 -13.46 -25.33 -5.00
N ALA A 143 -13.82 -25.90 -6.14
CA ALA A 143 -15.19 -26.30 -6.43
C ALA A 143 -15.64 -27.18 -5.26
N THR A 144 -16.50 -26.64 -4.41
CA THR A 144 -17.07 -27.35 -3.28
C THR A 144 -18.09 -28.35 -3.84
N SER A 145 -17.64 -29.56 -4.12
CA SER A 145 -18.55 -30.70 -4.18
C SER A 145 -19.03 -31.01 -2.76
N PRO A 146 -20.34 -31.24 -2.54
CA PRO A 146 -20.89 -31.43 -1.20
C PRO A 146 -20.49 -32.81 -0.69
N LYS A 147 -19.42 -32.88 0.09
CA LYS A 147 -19.20 -34.02 0.99
C LYS A 147 -19.67 -33.62 2.38
N GLU A 148 -20.76 -34.27 2.78
CA GLU A 148 -21.28 -34.28 4.14
C GLU A 148 -20.11 -34.45 5.14
N LYS A 149 -19.90 -33.43 5.97
CA LYS A 149 -19.00 -33.52 7.12
C LYS A 149 -19.82 -33.31 8.37
N SER A 150 -19.97 -34.44 9.08
CA SER A 150 -19.94 -34.59 10.53
C SER A 150 -19.90 -33.27 11.32
N VAL A 151 -21.03 -33.01 11.98
CA VAL A 151 -21.19 -32.00 13.02
C VAL A 151 -20.33 -32.43 14.21
N ASN A 152 -19.10 -31.89 14.33
CA ASN A 152 -18.41 -31.54 15.60
C ASN A 152 -16.91 -31.24 15.39
N SER A 153 -16.59 -30.03 14.90
CA SER A 153 -15.42 -29.25 15.34
C SER A 153 -15.70 -27.76 15.07
N ARG A 154 -16.25 -27.05 16.05
CA ARG A 154 -16.62 -25.63 15.89
C ARG A 154 -15.37 -24.75 15.95
N ALA A 155 -15.06 -24.11 14.82
CA ALA A 155 -14.33 -22.84 14.64
C ALA A 155 -12.89 -22.71 15.19
N SER A 156 -11.86 -22.90 14.34
CA SER A 156 -10.52 -22.33 14.64
C SER A 156 -9.65 -22.16 13.38
N GLY A 157 -10.06 -21.26 12.49
CA GLY A 157 -9.22 -20.83 11.36
C GLY A 157 -9.22 -19.30 11.25
N PRO A 158 -8.12 -18.66 10.83
CA PRO A 158 -8.05 -17.21 10.63
C PRO A 158 -9.19 -16.64 9.79
N THR A 159 -9.59 -17.37 8.74
CA THR A 159 -10.71 -17.00 7.86
C THR A 159 -12.06 -17.05 8.56
N ASN A 160 -12.26 -17.90 9.56
CA ASN A 160 -13.51 -17.91 10.33
C ASN A 160 -13.52 -16.77 11.36
N GLN A 161 -12.37 -16.48 11.98
CA GLN A 161 -12.22 -15.35 12.90
C GLN A 161 -12.51 -14.02 12.21
N VAL A 162 -11.96 -13.77 11.02
CA VAL A 162 -12.21 -12.52 10.30
C VAL A 162 -13.67 -12.39 9.85
N ARG A 163 -14.31 -13.50 9.43
CA ARG A 163 -15.75 -13.53 9.11
C ARG A 163 -16.62 -13.22 10.32
N GLU A 164 -16.22 -13.69 11.49
CA GLU A 164 -16.90 -13.40 12.75
C GLU A 164 -16.69 -11.94 13.16
N ARG A 165 -15.44 -11.46 13.13
CA ARG A 165 -15.06 -10.07 13.44
C ARG A 165 -15.82 -9.07 12.59
N ASP A 166 -15.81 -9.27 11.28
CA ASP A 166 -16.39 -8.34 10.30
C ASP A 166 -17.89 -8.63 10.05
N ASN A 167 -18.51 -9.47 10.87
CA ASN A 167 -19.93 -9.86 10.78
C ASN A 167 -20.35 -10.34 9.37
N SER A 168 -19.45 -11.07 8.69
CA SER A 168 -19.62 -11.60 7.34
C SER A 168 -20.08 -10.54 6.32
N ARG A 169 -19.47 -9.36 6.38
CA ARG A 169 -19.75 -8.23 5.49
C ARG A 169 -18.47 -7.53 5.07
N CYS A 170 -18.54 -6.77 3.97
CA CYS A 170 -17.49 -5.82 3.62
C CYS A 170 -17.40 -4.74 4.71
N VAL A 171 -16.20 -4.46 5.20
CA VAL A 171 -16.00 -3.46 6.27
C VAL A 171 -16.34 -2.04 5.83
N PHE A 172 -16.28 -1.73 4.53
CA PHE A 172 -16.55 -0.40 3.97
C PHE A 172 -18.02 -0.21 3.58
N THR A 173 -18.56 -1.09 2.73
CA THR A 173 -19.91 -0.94 2.17
C THR A 173 -20.99 -1.64 3.00
N LYS A 174 -20.59 -2.43 4.01
CA LYS A 174 -21.47 -3.31 4.80
C LYS A 174 -22.26 -4.33 3.97
N SER A 175 -21.88 -4.52 2.69
CA SER A 175 -22.45 -5.51 1.79
C SER A 175 -22.21 -6.94 2.29
N SER A 176 -23.17 -7.84 2.07
CA SER A 176 -23.02 -9.28 2.33
C SER A 176 -22.19 -10.02 1.28
N ILE A 177 -21.88 -9.36 0.15
CA ILE A 177 -20.96 -9.88 -0.86
C ILE A 177 -19.56 -9.41 -0.49
N PHE A 178 -18.69 -10.34 -0.10
CA PHE A 178 -17.33 -10.04 0.34
C PHE A 178 -16.37 -11.20 0.08
N GLU A 179 -15.09 -10.85 0.06
CA GLU A 179 -13.92 -11.72 0.09
C GLU A 179 -13.07 -11.39 1.32
N VAL A 180 -12.26 -12.36 1.73
CA VAL A 180 -11.26 -12.16 2.79
C VAL A 180 -9.94 -11.86 2.11
N ALA A 181 -9.49 -10.61 2.23
CA ALA A 181 -8.25 -10.12 1.64
C ALA A 181 -7.11 -10.15 2.67
N HIS A 182 -5.91 -10.52 2.22
CA HIS A 182 -4.67 -10.35 2.98
C HIS A 182 -4.18 -8.90 2.89
N ILE A 183 -3.75 -8.33 4.02
CA ILE A 183 -3.14 -6.98 4.07
C ILE A 183 -1.69 -7.05 3.60
N TYR A 184 -0.89 -7.88 4.26
CA TYR A 184 0.43 -8.29 3.78
C TYR A 184 0.28 -9.52 2.88
N PRO A 185 0.75 -9.47 1.61
CA PRO A 185 0.52 -10.51 0.61
C PRO A 185 0.89 -11.92 1.05
N HIS A 186 -0.03 -12.86 0.88
CA HIS A 186 0.19 -14.28 1.21
C HIS A 186 1.43 -14.88 0.52
N CYS A 187 1.75 -14.45 -0.71
CA CYS A 187 2.93 -14.92 -1.44
C CYS A 187 4.27 -14.52 -0.80
N LEU A 188 4.28 -13.52 0.09
CA LEU A 188 5.45 -13.03 0.81
C LEU A 188 5.52 -13.56 2.26
N ILE A 189 4.52 -14.32 2.70
CA ILE A 189 4.44 -14.88 4.08
C ILE A 189 5.34 -16.10 4.21
N ARG A 190 5.33 -17.01 3.23
CA ARG A 190 6.06 -18.27 3.33
C ARG A 190 7.17 -18.35 2.29
N PRO A 191 8.44 -18.21 2.69
CA PRO A 191 9.54 -18.67 1.85
C PRO A 191 9.42 -20.18 1.65
N THR A 192 9.74 -20.66 0.45
CA THR A 192 9.77 -22.10 0.18
C THR A 192 11.03 -22.72 0.80
N THR A 193 10.92 -23.99 1.21
CA THR A 193 12.02 -24.81 1.70
C THR A 193 12.20 -26.02 0.79
N PRO A 194 13.37 -26.24 0.16
CA PRO A 194 14.60 -25.43 0.26
C PRO A 194 14.42 -24.02 -0.31
N PRO A 195 15.25 -23.04 0.12
CA PRO A 195 15.24 -21.70 -0.45
C PRO A 195 15.33 -21.76 -1.96
N ASN A 196 14.44 -21.02 -2.61
CA ASN A 196 14.50 -20.80 -4.05
C ASN A 196 14.51 -19.29 -4.32
N GLU A 197 14.44 -18.95 -5.60
CA GLU A 197 14.42 -17.58 -6.09
C GLU A 197 13.36 -16.69 -5.42
N ARG A 198 12.21 -17.25 -5.01
CA ARG A 198 11.17 -16.53 -4.27
C ARG A 198 11.64 -16.12 -2.88
N THR A 199 12.35 -17.01 -2.18
CA THR A 199 12.91 -16.71 -0.85
C THR A 199 13.91 -15.56 -0.95
N GLU A 200 14.77 -15.58 -1.97
CA GLU A 200 15.73 -14.50 -2.25
C GLU A 200 15.04 -13.19 -2.65
N ALA A 201 13.96 -13.27 -3.43
CA ALA A 201 13.15 -12.11 -3.80
C ALA A 201 12.46 -11.47 -2.58
N ILE A 202 11.94 -12.26 -1.63
CA ILE A 202 11.37 -11.77 -0.37
C ILE A 202 12.44 -11.08 0.47
N GLN A 203 13.65 -11.66 0.57
CA GLN A 203 14.76 -11.02 1.29
C GLN A 203 15.18 -9.70 0.63
N SER A 204 15.28 -9.69 -0.70
CA SER A 204 15.63 -8.50 -1.48
C SER A 204 14.57 -7.41 -1.37
N PHE A 205 13.29 -7.80 -1.32
CA PHE A 205 12.17 -6.89 -1.06
C PHE A 205 12.37 -6.14 0.27
N TRP A 206 12.60 -6.86 1.37
CA TRP A 206 12.81 -6.20 2.66
C TRP A 206 14.08 -5.34 2.71
N LYS A 207 15.20 -5.82 2.13
CA LYS A 207 16.43 -5.04 2.02
C LYS A 207 16.24 -3.75 1.22
N ALA A 208 15.42 -3.78 0.17
CA ALA A 208 15.11 -2.59 -0.59
C ALA A 208 14.29 -1.57 0.22
N LEU A 209 13.37 -2.02 1.09
CA LEU A 209 12.63 -1.11 1.97
C LEU A 209 13.53 -0.39 2.98
N GLU A 210 14.63 -1.01 3.42
CA GLU A 210 15.60 -0.41 4.37
C GLU A 210 16.26 0.86 3.85
N PHE A 211 16.22 1.13 2.54
CA PHE A 211 16.71 2.39 1.96
C PHE A 211 15.72 3.56 2.04
N PHE A 212 14.44 3.28 2.32
CA PHE A 212 13.36 4.27 2.20
C PHE A 212 12.63 4.53 3.51
N TRP A 213 12.73 3.64 4.49
CA TRP A 213 12.13 3.80 5.82
C TRP A 213 13.13 3.49 6.93
N LYS A 214 12.88 4.09 8.10
CA LYS A 214 13.74 3.95 9.28
C LYS A 214 13.82 2.49 9.74
N PRO A 215 14.99 2.03 10.23
CA PRO A 215 15.16 0.66 10.71
C PRO A 215 14.11 0.22 11.73
N GLU A 216 13.69 1.12 12.62
CA GLU A 216 12.69 0.86 13.65
C GLU A 216 11.31 0.55 13.02
N GLN A 217 10.95 1.28 11.96
CA GLN A 217 9.70 1.10 11.23
C GLN A 217 9.71 -0.21 10.43
N ILE A 218 10.82 -0.51 9.75
CA ILE A 218 11.01 -1.80 9.06
C ILE A 218 10.89 -2.95 10.06
N GLN A 219 11.55 -2.84 11.21
CA GLN A 219 11.51 -3.86 12.26
C GLN A 219 10.08 -4.06 12.78
N GLN A 220 9.35 -2.98 13.03
CA GLN A 220 7.95 -3.03 13.46
C GLN A 220 7.07 -3.80 12.47
N TRP A 221 7.16 -3.46 11.17
CA TRP A 221 6.41 -4.16 10.12
C TRP A 221 6.79 -5.64 10.00
N ARG A 222 8.09 -5.94 10.08
CA ARG A 222 8.59 -7.31 9.99
C ARG A 222 8.13 -8.16 11.16
N GLN A 223 8.14 -7.63 12.38
CA GLN A 223 7.79 -8.37 13.59
C GLN A 223 6.31 -8.78 13.63
N GLU A 224 5.42 -8.07 12.93
CA GLU A 224 4.02 -8.47 12.84
C GLU A 224 3.82 -9.82 12.15
N ILE A 225 4.56 -10.05 11.06
CA ILE A 225 4.55 -11.30 10.30
C ILE A 225 5.55 -12.30 10.87
N PHE A 226 6.80 -11.92 11.06
CA PHE A 226 7.92 -12.78 11.46
C PHE A 226 8.25 -12.62 12.95
N ARG A 227 7.38 -13.17 13.81
CA ARG A 227 7.42 -12.96 15.26
C ARG A 227 8.52 -13.73 16.00
N SER A 228 9.01 -14.83 15.43
CA SER A 228 9.94 -15.74 16.12
C SER A 228 11.40 -15.29 15.92
N PRO A 229 12.12 -14.88 16.98
CA PRO A 229 13.54 -14.57 16.88
C PRO A 229 14.39 -15.80 16.54
N ASN A 230 13.95 -16.97 16.98
CA ASN A 230 14.63 -18.25 16.80
C ASN A 230 14.32 -18.89 15.44
N SER A 231 13.32 -18.37 14.72
CA SER A 231 12.88 -18.87 13.41
C SER A 231 12.41 -17.69 12.58
N PRO A 232 13.35 -16.85 12.07
CA PRO A 232 13.03 -15.56 11.43
C PRO A 232 12.23 -15.69 10.12
N ASN A 233 12.03 -16.90 9.62
CA ASN A 233 11.22 -17.22 8.44
C ASN A 233 9.85 -17.82 8.80
N ASP A 234 9.57 -18.08 10.07
CA ASP A 234 8.28 -18.58 10.53
C ASP A 234 7.29 -17.42 10.62
N ALA A 235 6.46 -17.30 9.59
CA ALA A 235 5.45 -16.27 9.53
C ALA A 235 4.18 -16.67 10.30
N SER A 236 3.67 -15.73 11.09
CA SER A 236 2.36 -15.75 11.70
C SER A 236 1.37 -15.10 10.75
N ASP A 237 0.53 -15.91 10.09
CA ASP A 237 -0.59 -15.43 9.29
C ASP A 237 -1.90 -15.75 10.02
N ALA A 238 -2.57 -14.71 10.51
CA ALA A 238 -3.79 -14.84 11.31
C ALA A 238 -4.76 -13.67 11.07
N CYS A 239 -5.82 -13.59 11.89
CA CYS A 239 -6.90 -12.60 11.74
C CYS A 239 -6.43 -11.13 11.62
N PHE A 240 -5.31 -10.77 12.25
CA PHE A 240 -4.73 -9.42 12.17
C PHE A 240 -4.18 -9.04 10.78
N ASN A 241 -3.92 -10.03 9.92
CA ASN A 241 -3.47 -9.83 8.54
C ASN A 241 -4.61 -9.92 7.51
N LEU A 242 -5.87 -10.02 7.98
CA LEU A 242 -7.03 -10.26 7.14
C LEU A 242 -8.10 -9.17 7.31
N ILE A 243 -8.79 -8.85 6.21
CA ILE A 243 -9.86 -7.84 6.15
C ILE A 243 -10.95 -8.25 5.15
N CYS A 244 -12.23 -8.12 5.52
CA CYS A 244 -13.33 -8.43 4.61
C CYS A 244 -13.64 -7.25 3.67
N MET A 245 -13.48 -7.46 2.37
CA MET A 245 -13.72 -6.45 1.33
C MET A 245 -14.69 -6.96 0.28
N GLN A 246 -15.48 -6.07 -0.33
CA GLN A 246 -16.29 -6.43 -1.51
C GLN A 246 -15.34 -6.78 -2.68
N PRO A 247 -15.63 -7.76 -3.56
CA PRO A 247 -14.69 -8.21 -4.60
C PRO A 247 -14.14 -7.10 -5.51
N ASN A 248 -14.97 -6.15 -5.92
CA ASN A 248 -14.53 -4.99 -6.71
C ASN A 248 -13.60 -4.06 -5.93
N ILE A 249 -13.85 -3.86 -4.63
CA ILE A 249 -12.98 -3.09 -3.74
C ILE A 249 -11.65 -3.81 -3.56
N HIS A 250 -11.67 -5.13 -3.33
CA HIS A 250 -10.47 -5.93 -3.22
C HIS A 250 -9.62 -5.82 -4.50
N MET A 251 -10.22 -5.99 -5.69
CA MET A 251 -9.53 -5.82 -6.96
C MET A 251 -8.93 -4.41 -7.13
N ALA A 252 -9.69 -3.35 -6.79
CA ALA A 252 -9.20 -1.99 -6.83
C ALA A 252 -8.03 -1.77 -5.86
N TRP A 253 -8.05 -2.43 -4.69
CA TRP A 253 -6.98 -2.40 -3.71
C TRP A 253 -5.72 -3.08 -4.23
N THR A 254 -5.85 -4.26 -4.84
CA THR A 254 -4.74 -4.99 -5.48
C THR A 254 -4.11 -4.17 -6.61
N LYS A 255 -4.91 -3.45 -7.40
CA LYS A 255 -4.43 -2.56 -8.47
C LYS A 255 -3.82 -1.25 -7.97
N GLY A 256 -3.87 -0.98 -6.66
CA GLY A 256 -3.36 0.27 -6.08
C GLY A 256 -4.25 1.49 -6.37
N LEU A 257 -5.52 1.32 -6.78
CA LEU A 257 -6.41 2.45 -7.09
C LEU A 257 -6.76 3.29 -5.85
N PHE A 258 -6.58 2.71 -4.66
CA PHE A 258 -6.67 3.44 -3.40
C PHE A 258 -5.67 2.87 -2.38
N ALA A 259 -5.40 3.65 -1.34
CA ALA A 259 -4.61 3.25 -0.18
C ALA A 259 -5.36 3.60 1.11
N LEU A 260 -5.12 2.83 2.17
CA LEU A 260 -5.77 2.99 3.46
C LEU A 260 -4.75 3.47 4.48
N ARG A 261 -4.92 4.67 5.01
CA ARG A 261 -4.05 5.19 6.07
C ARG A 261 -4.64 4.83 7.43
N PRO A 262 -3.97 4.02 8.26
CA PRO A 262 -4.46 3.72 9.60
C PRO A 262 -4.17 4.86 10.58
N SER A 263 -5.10 5.07 11.51
CA SER A 263 -4.91 5.89 12.72
C SER A 263 -4.42 5.03 13.88
N GLU A 264 -4.33 5.61 15.08
CA GLU A 264 -4.09 4.83 16.29
C GLU A 264 -5.33 4.00 16.68
N TYR A 265 -5.07 2.90 17.38
CA TYR A 265 -6.14 2.16 18.06
C TYR A 265 -6.71 3.01 19.19
N ASN A 266 -7.97 2.75 19.54
CA ASN A 266 -8.47 3.19 20.84
C ASN A 266 -7.83 2.37 21.99
N GLU A 267 -8.03 2.82 23.24
CA GLU A 267 -7.34 2.29 24.43
C GLU A 267 -7.46 0.77 24.60
N ASP A 268 -8.64 0.21 24.32
CA ASP A 268 -8.92 -1.23 24.47
C ASP A 268 -8.67 -2.05 23.19
N LYS A 269 -8.18 -1.41 22.12
CA LYS A 269 -7.94 -2.00 20.79
C LYS A 269 -9.18 -2.60 20.14
N SER A 270 -10.39 -2.20 20.56
CA SER A 270 -11.65 -2.63 19.94
C SER A 270 -12.01 -1.83 18.68
N LYS A 271 -11.37 -0.67 18.46
CA LYS A 271 -11.59 0.22 17.31
C LYS A 271 -10.28 0.64 16.65
N LEU A 272 -10.30 0.73 15.32
CA LEU A 272 -9.23 1.28 14.50
C LEU A 272 -9.85 2.10 13.38
N ASP A 273 -9.53 3.40 13.34
CA ASP A 273 -9.94 4.25 12.23
C ASP A 273 -8.97 4.11 11.07
N VAL A 274 -9.50 4.05 9.85
CA VAL A 274 -8.75 4.06 8.60
C VAL A 274 -9.30 5.15 7.67
N GLU A 275 -8.41 5.91 7.05
CA GLU A 275 -8.76 6.95 6.08
C GLU A 275 -8.51 6.42 4.66
N TRP A 276 -9.49 6.64 3.79
CA TRP A 276 -9.44 6.21 2.39
C TRP A 276 -8.82 7.30 1.51
N TYR A 277 -7.85 6.96 0.67
CA TYR A 277 -7.29 7.89 -0.33
C TYR A 277 -7.24 7.26 -1.71
N TRP A 278 -8.00 7.84 -2.64
CA TRP A 278 -7.92 7.50 -4.06
C TRP A 278 -6.54 7.83 -4.61
N GLN A 279 -5.99 6.93 -5.44
CA GLN A 279 -4.69 7.12 -6.07
C GLN A 279 -4.89 7.44 -7.55
N PRO A 280 -4.59 8.67 -7.98
CA PRO A 280 -4.87 9.11 -9.35
C PRO A 280 -3.96 8.42 -10.36
N LYS A 281 -4.50 8.20 -11.56
CA LYS A 281 -3.77 7.65 -12.69
C LYS A 281 -2.57 8.50 -13.07
N GLN A 282 -1.51 7.79 -13.44
CA GLN A 282 -0.26 8.39 -13.87
C GLN A 282 -0.22 8.60 -15.37
N SER A 283 0.50 9.64 -15.80
CA SER A 283 0.69 9.96 -17.22
C SER A 283 1.77 9.11 -17.92
N HIS A 284 2.23 8.02 -17.29
CA HIS A 284 3.38 7.21 -17.70
C HIS A 284 3.11 5.74 -17.40
N GLY A 285 3.78 4.83 -18.10
CA GLY A 285 3.72 3.39 -17.90
C GLY A 285 4.78 2.86 -16.91
N PRO A 286 4.68 1.59 -16.50
CA PRO A 286 5.49 1.00 -15.43
C PRO A 286 6.98 0.82 -15.71
N TYR A 287 7.40 1.00 -16.96
CA TYR A 287 8.78 0.87 -17.42
C TYR A 287 9.33 2.15 -18.03
N ASP A 288 8.57 3.24 -17.97
CA ASP A 288 9.01 4.54 -18.48
C ASP A 288 10.11 5.13 -17.58
N LEU A 289 10.80 6.14 -18.11
CA LEU A 289 11.65 7.01 -17.33
C LEU A 289 10.91 8.33 -17.06
N VAL A 290 10.93 8.79 -15.82
CA VAL A 290 10.27 10.03 -15.39
C VAL A 290 11.29 11.02 -14.83
N ASP A 291 10.96 12.31 -14.91
CA ASP A 291 11.73 13.34 -14.19
C ASP A 291 11.64 13.08 -12.69
N LEU A 292 12.76 12.94 -12.00
CA LEU A 292 12.85 12.67 -10.58
C LEU A 292 12.12 13.74 -9.73
N ARG A 293 12.03 14.97 -10.23
CA ARG A 293 11.36 16.11 -9.58
C ARG A 293 9.89 16.21 -9.94
N LYS A 294 9.38 15.34 -10.82
CA LYS A 294 7.95 15.29 -11.18
C LYS A 294 7.14 15.06 -9.91
N SER A 295 6.18 15.94 -9.64
CA SER A 295 5.21 15.71 -8.55
C SER A 295 4.14 14.72 -9.02
N PRO A 296 3.75 13.75 -8.19
CA PRO A 296 2.60 12.91 -8.49
C PRO A 296 1.31 13.74 -8.52
N PRO A 297 0.28 13.33 -9.28
CA PRO A 297 -1.04 13.96 -9.19
C PRO A 297 -1.60 13.82 -7.76
N SER A 298 -2.34 14.84 -7.32
CA SER A 298 -2.90 14.88 -5.98
C SER A 298 -4.16 14.03 -5.85
N SER A 299 -4.34 13.41 -4.69
CA SER A 299 -5.57 12.72 -4.27
C SER A 299 -6.65 13.67 -3.74
N ARG A 300 -6.37 14.97 -3.65
CA ARG A 300 -7.27 15.97 -3.06
C ARG A 300 -8.60 16.02 -3.81
N ASP A 301 -9.68 16.06 -3.04
CA ASP A 301 -11.08 16.17 -3.51
C ASP A 301 -11.54 15.08 -4.49
N LEU A 302 -10.73 14.02 -4.70
CA LEU A 302 -11.11 12.92 -5.58
C LEU A 302 -12.24 12.10 -4.96
N ASP A 303 -13.20 11.71 -5.81
CA ASP A 303 -14.26 10.77 -5.48
C ASP A 303 -14.42 9.62 -6.51
N GLU A 304 -13.51 9.60 -7.49
CA GLU A 304 -13.35 8.56 -8.51
C GLU A 304 -11.92 8.54 -9.06
N VAL A 305 -11.48 7.40 -9.59
CA VAL A 305 -10.24 7.23 -10.37
C VAL A 305 -10.48 6.20 -11.46
N ASP A 306 -9.99 6.43 -12.68
CA ASP A 306 -10.12 5.49 -13.81
C ASP A 306 -11.55 4.98 -14.04
N ASP A 307 -12.51 5.91 -14.04
CA ASP A 307 -13.95 5.63 -14.14
C ASP A 307 -14.50 4.70 -13.04
N TYR A 308 -13.71 4.45 -12.00
CA TYR A 308 -14.07 3.65 -10.84
C TYR A 308 -14.39 4.55 -9.64
N ASN A 309 -15.58 4.36 -9.09
CA ASN A 309 -16.04 5.04 -7.88
C ASN A 309 -16.80 4.05 -6.98
N ILE A 310 -16.95 4.42 -5.71
CA ILE A 310 -17.74 3.67 -4.74
C ILE A 310 -18.81 4.60 -4.20
N VAL A 311 -20.06 4.15 -4.22
CA VAL A 311 -21.17 4.83 -3.55
C VAL A 311 -21.42 4.14 -2.22
N LEU A 312 -21.35 4.91 -1.13
CA LEU A 312 -21.70 4.41 0.20
C LEU A 312 -23.22 4.50 0.39
N GLU A 313 -23.81 3.43 0.91
CA GLU A 313 -25.24 3.36 1.29
C GLU A 313 -26.18 3.96 0.22
N PRO A 314 -26.17 3.42 -1.01
CA PRO A 314 -26.95 3.99 -2.10
C PRO A 314 -28.44 3.97 -1.75
N THR A 315 -29.07 5.15 -1.81
CA THR A 315 -30.53 5.29 -1.75
C THR A 315 -31.03 5.88 -3.07
N PRO A 316 -32.32 5.74 -3.41
CA PRO A 316 -32.85 6.30 -4.67
C PRO A 316 -32.55 7.79 -4.89
N ASN A 317 -32.29 8.54 -3.81
CA ASN A 317 -32.02 9.98 -3.84
C ASN A 317 -30.60 10.35 -3.37
N ASN A 318 -29.75 9.38 -3.00
CA ASN A 318 -28.40 9.63 -2.53
C ASN A 318 -27.41 8.68 -3.20
N PHE A 319 -26.56 9.26 -4.05
CA PHE A 319 -25.46 8.58 -4.74
C PHE A 319 -24.12 9.21 -4.35
N ALA A 320 -23.98 9.67 -3.10
CA ALA A 320 -22.75 10.27 -2.61
C ALA A 320 -21.57 9.31 -2.82
N ARG A 321 -20.62 9.76 -3.66
CA ARG A 321 -19.40 9.04 -3.95
C ARG A 321 -18.43 9.17 -2.78
N LEU A 322 -17.73 8.08 -2.51
CA LEU A 322 -16.68 8.00 -1.51
C LEU A 322 -15.54 8.94 -1.90
N LYS A 323 -15.19 9.89 -1.03
CA LYS A 323 -14.11 10.85 -1.28
C LYS A 323 -12.82 10.45 -0.59
N SER A 324 -11.69 10.90 -1.13
CA SER A 324 -10.41 10.88 -0.42
C SER A 324 -10.51 11.61 0.93
N GLY A 325 -9.88 11.06 1.96
CA GLY A 325 -9.98 11.51 3.35
C GLY A 325 -11.19 10.95 4.11
N HIS A 326 -12.11 10.20 3.48
CA HIS A 326 -13.23 9.60 4.19
C HIS A 326 -12.73 8.56 5.21
N ARG A 327 -13.26 8.63 6.43
CA ARG A 327 -12.85 7.80 7.55
C ARG A 327 -13.84 6.66 7.79
N PHE A 328 -13.31 5.44 7.88
CA PHE A 328 -14.04 4.25 8.31
C PHE A 328 -13.53 3.79 9.66
N THR A 329 -14.44 3.41 10.56
CA THR A 329 -14.09 2.77 11.83
C THR A 329 -14.24 1.25 11.67
N LEU A 330 -13.14 0.53 11.87
CA LEU A 330 -13.12 -0.92 12.00
C LEU A 330 -13.34 -1.27 13.46
N GLU A 331 -14.22 -2.23 13.75
CA GLU A 331 -14.61 -2.61 15.11
C GLU A 331 -14.48 -4.12 15.32
N THR A 332 -14.16 -4.52 16.55
CA THR A 332 -14.16 -5.92 16.97
C THR A 332 -14.87 -6.09 18.31
N PRO A 333 -15.69 -7.15 18.48
CA PRO A 333 -16.31 -7.46 19.77
C PRO A 333 -15.33 -8.09 20.77
N ASP A 334 -14.15 -8.55 20.33
CA ASP A 334 -13.17 -9.26 21.15
C ASP A 334 -11.75 -9.03 20.60
N ALA A 335 -11.05 -8.02 21.12
CA ALA A 335 -9.73 -7.63 20.63
C ALA A 335 -8.64 -8.71 20.82
N GLN A 336 -8.83 -9.66 21.74
CA GLN A 336 -7.85 -10.73 21.99
C GLN A 336 -8.04 -11.89 21.02
N ARG A 337 -9.28 -12.34 20.84
CA ARG A 337 -9.59 -13.50 19.98
C ARG A 337 -9.79 -13.11 18.52
N LEU A 338 -10.32 -11.91 18.27
CA LEU A 338 -10.68 -11.37 16.96
C LEU A 338 -9.96 -10.03 16.75
N PRO A 339 -8.62 -9.99 16.76
CA PRO A 339 -7.91 -8.74 16.62
C PRO A 339 -8.27 -8.03 15.31
N LEU A 340 -8.34 -6.71 15.39
CA LEU A 340 -8.43 -5.84 14.22
C LEU A 340 -7.20 -6.00 13.32
N PRO A 341 -7.28 -5.54 12.06
CA PRO A 341 -6.12 -5.38 11.20
C PRO A 341 -4.94 -4.75 11.94
N SER A 342 -3.75 -5.32 11.77
CA SER A 342 -2.52 -4.76 12.35
C SER A 342 -2.23 -3.39 11.73
N LYS A 343 -2.10 -2.36 12.58
CA LYS A 343 -1.78 -0.99 12.17
C LYS A 343 -0.49 -0.95 11.37
N ALA A 344 0.55 -1.63 11.87
CA ALA A 344 1.85 -1.73 11.21
C ALA A 344 1.74 -2.35 9.81
N LEU A 345 0.90 -3.38 9.62
CA LEU A 345 0.67 -3.95 8.29
C LEU A 345 -0.13 -3.03 7.38
N LEU A 346 -1.11 -2.29 7.93
CA LEU A 346 -1.84 -1.27 7.19
C LEU A 346 -0.95 -0.07 6.81
N GLU A 347 0.04 0.29 7.63
CA GLU A 347 1.04 1.32 7.31
C GLU A 347 1.97 0.88 6.17
N LEU A 348 2.46 -0.37 6.23
CA LEU A 348 3.23 -0.95 5.12
C LEU A 348 2.41 -0.96 3.83
N GLN A 349 1.14 -1.39 3.92
CA GLN A 349 0.18 -1.42 2.83
C GLN A 349 -0.08 -0.02 2.27
N TRP A 350 -0.25 0.98 3.14
CA TRP A 350 -0.44 2.38 2.78
C TRP A 350 0.66 2.88 1.84
N HIS A 351 1.92 2.65 2.21
CA HIS A 351 3.06 3.09 1.40
C HIS A 351 3.17 2.31 0.09
N LEU A 352 3.05 0.98 0.13
CA LEU A 352 3.28 0.15 -1.04
C LEU A 352 2.16 0.23 -2.09
N ASN A 353 0.91 0.44 -1.68
CA ASN A 353 -0.16 0.71 -2.65
C ASN A 353 0.00 2.05 -3.36
N ARG A 354 0.47 3.08 -2.65
CA ARG A 354 0.83 4.36 -3.28
C ARG A 354 1.97 4.17 -4.26
N ILE A 355 2.99 3.36 -3.93
CA ILE A 355 4.07 3.01 -4.85
C ILE A 355 3.54 2.26 -6.07
N VAL A 356 2.66 1.27 -5.91
CA VAL A 356 2.05 0.55 -7.04
C VAL A 356 1.32 1.51 -7.98
N SER A 357 0.54 2.44 -7.44
CA SER A 357 -0.18 3.44 -8.25
C SER A 357 0.75 4.42 -8.94
N MET A 358 1.65 5.05 -8.19
CA MET A 358 2.62 6.02 -8.71
C MET A 358 3.55 5.38 -9.73
N ALA A 359 3.96 4.13 -9.55
CA ALA A 359 4.78 3.42 -10.53
C ALA A 359 4.00 2.94 -11.76
N ALA A 360 2.68 3.23 -11.86
CA ALA A 360 1.78 2.67 -12.88
C ALA A 360 1.80 1.14 -12.96
N ALA A 361 2.23 0.46 -11.90
CA ALA A 361 2.32 -1.00 -11.85
C ALA A 361 0.95 -1.67 -11.76
N GLY A 362 -0.11 -0.92 -11.46
CA GLY A 362 -1.50 -1.36 -11.56
C GLY A 362 -1.95 -1.64 -13.00
N GLU A 363 -1.39 -0.91 -13.97
CA GLU A 363 -1.75 -0.92 -15.39
C GLU A 363 -0.80 -1.82 -16.19
N GLY A 364 -1.17 -3.09 -16.32
CA GLY A 364 -0.55 -4.02 -17.26
C GLY A 364 -1.59 -5.06 -17.61
N GLU A 365 -1.77 -5.36 -18.89
CA GLU A 365 -2.54 -6.53 -19.29
C GLU A 365 -1.95 -7.75 -18.58
N ASP A 366 -2.81 -8.64 -18.08
CA ASP A 366 -2.43 -9.94 -17.51
C ASP A 366 -1.87 -10.87 -18.61
N SER A 367 -1.03 -10.36 -19.52
CA SER A 367 -0.39 -11.12 -20.59
C SER A 367 0.86 -11.78 -20.00
N ASP A 368 0.72 -13.05 -19.61
CA ASP A 368 1.72 -14.12 -19.69
C ASP A 368 3.20 -13.69 -19.77
N TYR A 369 3.70 -12.95 -18.78
CA TYR A 369 5.14 -12.71 -18.59
C TYR A 369 5.77 -13.90 -17.86
N ASP A 370 5.68 -15.07 -18.49
CA ASP A 370 6.67 -16.12 -18.30
C ASP A 370 7.81 -15.84 -19.30
N ASP A 371 9.05 -15.85 -18.80
CA ASP A 371 10.32 -15.97 -19.57
C ASP A 371 11.12 -14.71 -19.98
N TYR A 372 11.39 -13.78 -19.04
CA TYR A 372 12.52 -12.85 -19.16
C TYR A 372 13.39 -12.74 -17.88
N GLU A 373 13.34 -13.73 -16.99
CA GLU A 373 14.13 -13.74 -15.73
C GLU A 373 15.56 -14.31 -15.89
N ASN A 374 15.97 -14.73 -17.10
CA ASN A 374 17.24 -15.46 -17.25
C ASN A 374 18.47 -14.60 -17.61
N GLU A 375 18.33 -13.36 -18.09
CA GLU A 375 19.50 -12.62 -18.63
C GLU A 375 20.12 -11.56 -17.70
N ARG A 376 19.51 -11.25 -16.54
CA ARG A 376 20.03 -10.19 -15.64
C ARG A 376 20.88 -10.68 -14.46
N ARG A 377 20.95 -12.00 -14.23
CA ARG A 377 21.55 -12.60 -13.02
C ARG A 377 23.09 -12.66 -12.92
N PRO A 378 23.92 -12.64 -13.98
CA PRO A 378 25.36 -12.88 -13.76
C PRO A 378 26.14 -11.69 -13.16
N TYR A 379 25.60 -10.46 -13.20
CA TYR A 379 26.41 -9.27 -12.91
C TYR A 379 26.31 -8.77 -11.46
N THR A 380 25.17 -8.99 -10.79
CA THR A 380 24.92 -8.55 -9.41
C THR A 380 25.52 -9.52 -8.37
N GLU A 381 25.40 -10.83 -8.59
CA GLU A 381 25.93 -11.85 -7.66
C GLU A 381 27.46 -11.86 -7.57
N LYS A 382 28.16 -11.55 -8.66
CA LYS A 382 29.63 -11.49 -8.67
C LYS A 382 30.18 -10.33 -7.81
N TRP A 383 29.45 -9.24 -7.68
CA TRP A 383 29.92 -8.04 -6.97
C TRP A 383 29.61 -8.05 -5.47
N VAL A 384 28.47 -8.61 -5.06
CA VAL A 384 28.13 -8.76 -3.63
C VAL A 384 29.16 -9.66 -2.91
N ASN A 385 29.61 -10.71 -3.59
CA ASN A 385 30.68 -11.58 -3.09
C ASN A 385 32.06 -10.90 -3.03
N GLN A 386 32.26 -9.82 -3.80
CA GLN A 386 33.52 -9.05 -3.80
C GLN A 386 33.59 -8.02 -2.67
N LEU A 387 32.43 -7.60 -2.12
CA LEU A 387 32.32 -6.70 -0.97
C LEU A 387 32.33 -7.41 0.39
N GLN A 388 32.24 -8.74 0.42
CA GLN A 388 32.27 -9.55 1.65
C GLN A 388 33.67 -10.09 2.01
N GLN A 389 34.72 -9.73 1.26
CA GLN A 389 36.09 -10.08 1.62
C GLN A 389 36.56 -9.15 2.76
N PRO A 390 37.00 -9.69 3.92
CA PRO A 390 37.61 -8.87 4.96
C PRO A 390 38.90 -8.25 4.42
N VAL A 391 39.04 -6.92 4.55
CA VAL A 391 40.32 -6.23 4.35
C VAL A 391 41.26 -6.74 5.44
N ILE A 392 42.15 -7.67 5.09
CA ILE A 392 43.29 -8.00 5.93
C ILE A 392 44.22 -6.79 5.88
N SER A 393 44.15 -5.95 6.91
CA SER A 393 45.15 -4.93 7.19
C SER A 393 46.47 -5.64 7.53
N SER A 394 47.41 -5.69 6.58
CA SER A 394 48.79 -6.01 6.89
C SER A 394 49.52 -4.73 7.32
N GLU A 395 49.86 -4.63 8.60
CA GLU A 395 50.85 -3.67 9.10
C GLU A 395 52.24 -3.96 8.51
N PRO A 396 53.13 -2.94 8.44
CA PRO A 396 54.35 -3.03 7.66
C PRO A 396 55.46 -3.71 8.45
N ASP A 397 55.85 -4.91 8.04
CA ASP A 397 57.07 -5.51 8.56
C ASP A 397 58.28 -5.03 7.76
N SER A 398 59.07 -4.18 8.42
CA SER A 398 60.36 -3.70 7.97
C SER A 398 61.36 -4.84 7.89
N SER A 399 61.75 -5.25 6.69
CA SER A 399 63.09 -5.81 6.47
C SER A 399 63.60 -5.48 5.06
N ALA A 400 64.71 -4.75 5.03
CA ALA A 400 65.40 -4.33 3.84
C ALA A 400 66.13 -5.51 3.18
N SER A 401 66.10 -5.59 1.85
CA SER A 401 67.14 -6.24 1.05
C SER A 401 67.05 -5.85 -0.43
N ASN A 402 67.86 -4.86 -0.78
CA ASN A 402 68.43 -4.50 -2.09
C ASN A 402 68.21 -5.45 -3.28
N THR A 403 67.66 -4.92 -4.38
CA THR A 403 68.29 -4.93 -5.74
C THR A 403 67.43 -4.14 -6.75
N PRO A 404 68.02 -3.32 -7.65
CA PRO A 404 67.26 -2.46 -8.57
C PRO A 404 67.03 -3.13 -9.94
N PRO A 405 65.90 -2.87 -10.65
CA PRO A 405 65.79 -3.20 -12.07
C PRO A 405 66.32 -2.06 -12.94
N THR A 406 67.21 -2.43 -13.85
CA THR A 406 67.89 -1.58 -14.84
C THR A 406 66.98 -1.19 -16.01
N TYR A 407 67.18 0.04 -16.47
CA TYR A 407 66.69 0.64 -17.72
C TYR A 407 67.07 -0.17 -18.98
N TYR A 408 66.18 -0.20 -19.99
CA TYR A 408 66.37 0.30 -21.38
C TYR A 408 65.37 -0.33 -22.39
N SER A 409 64.69 0.52 -23.18
CA SER A 409 64.01 0.25 -24.48
C SER A 409 65.04 0.02 -25.62
N PRO A 410 64.73 -0.11 -26.94
CA PRO A 410 63.45 0.01 -27.69
C PRO A 410 63.22 -0.98 -28.89
N LEU A 411 62.07 -0.77 -29.58
CA LEU A 411 61.61 -1.13 -30.94
C LEU A 411 62.55 -1.84 -31.94
N PRO A 412 61.96 -2.60 -32.89
CA PRO A 412 62.01 -2.12 -34.28
C PRO A 412 60.72 -2.34 -35.10
N SER A 413 60.45 -1.36 -35.96
CA SER A 413 59.56 -1.35 -37.12
C SER A 413 60.20 -2.06 -38.33
N TYR A 414 59.45 -2.85 -39.11
CA TYR A 414 59.65 -3.02 -40.56
C TYR A 414 58.35 -3.53 -41.23
N LEU A 415 57.84 -2.76 -42.21
CA LEU A 415 57.06 -3.18 -43.41
C LEU A 415 58.03 -3.90 -44.40
N PRO A 416 57.63 -4.53 -45.54
CA PRO A 416 56.41 -4.44 -46.38
C PRO A 416 55.79 -5.83 -46.70
N VAL A 417 54.63 -6.00 -47.38
CA VAL A 417 54.21 -5.74 -48.78
C VAL A 417 52.69 -5.76 -48.84
#